data_AF-A0A960K9S9-F1
#
_entry.id   AF-A0A960K9S9-F1
#
_cell.length_a   1.000
_cell.length_b   1.000
_cell.length_c   1.000
_cell.angle_alpha   90.00
_cell.angle_beta   90.00
_cell.angle_gamma   90.00
#
_symmetry.space_group_name_H-M   'P 1'
#
loop_
_entity.id
_entity.type
_entity.pdbx_description
1 polymer ?
#
loop_
_entity_poly.entity_id
_entity_poly.type
_entity_poly.pdbx_seq_one_letter_code
_entity_poly.pdbx_strand_id
1 'polypeptide(L)'
;MPASDRAVAALARLAEEIPGGERREPQEQMAAAVAEAIGSGRHLLAQAGTGTGKSFAYLVPAIVAGKRTLVATATKALQDQLAGKDLPFLAEHLDRPFEFAVLKGRSNYVCRQRIAEISGGAQLSLDGLADRASPSELSTLKLWAASSPTGDRAEL
;
A
#
# COMPACT_ATOMS: atom_id res chain seq x y z
N MET A 1 3.41 -4.75 -28.99
CA MET A 1 4.55 -4.88 -28.05
C MET A 1 4.25 -5.95 -27.02
N PRO A 2 5.19 -6.88 -26.77
CA PRO A 2 5.23 -7.76 -25.60
C PRO A 2 4.94 -7.05 -24.27
N ALA A 3 4.45 -7.80 -23.28
CA ALA A 3 4.16 -7.26 -21.95
C ALA A 3 5.42 -6.75 -21.23
N SER A 4 6.55 -7.44 -21.40
CA SER A 4 7.87 -7.05 -20.89
C SER A 4 8.31 -5.70 -21.44
N ASP A 5 8.26 -5.52 -22.77
CA ASP A 5 8.66 -4.26 -23.41
C ASP A 5 7.85 -3.06 -22.91
N ARG A 6 6.53 -3.23 -22.71
CA ARG A 6 5.69 -2.16 -22.17
C ARG A 6 6.06 -1.78 -20.74
N ALA A 7 6.38 -2.77 -19.90
CA ALA A 7 6.78 -2.52 -18.51
C ALA A 7 8.14 -1.83 -18.43
N VAL A 8 9.13 -2.30 -19.18
CA VAL A 8 10.47 -1.69 -19.23
C VAL A 8 10.41 -0.28 -19.80
N ALA A 9 9.65 -0.06 -20.87
CA ALA A 9 9.45 1.28 -21.43
C ALA A 9 8.77 2.24 -20.45
N ALA A 10 7.80 1.76 -19.67
CA ALA A 10 7.16 2.57 -18.63
C ALA A 10 8.15 2.94 -17.51
N LEU A 11 8.98 1.99 -17.08
CA LEU A 11 10.00 2.24 -16.06
C LEU A 11 11.08 3.21 -16.54
N ALA A 12 11.50 3.10 -17.81
CA ALA A 12 12.47 4.00 -18.41
C ALA A 12 11.95 5.45 -18.47
N ARG A 13 10.69 5.65 -18.88
CA ARG A 13 10.06 6.99 -18.86
C ARG A 13 10.02 7.58 -17.45
N LEU A 14 9.62 6.79 -16.45
CA LEU A 14 9.64 7.24 -15.06
C LEU A 14 11.04 7.68 -14.61
N ALA A 15 12.09 6.96 -15.00
CA ALA A 15 13.46 7.32 -14.65
C ALA A 15 13.90 8.64 -15.32
N GLU A 16 13.40 8.96 -16.51
CA GLU A 16 13.72 10.18 -17.26
C GLU A 16 12.95 11.41 -16.77
N GLU A 17 11.73 11.23 -16.27
CA GLU A 17 10.87 12.33 -15.81
C GLU A 17 11.23 12.84 -14.40
N ILE A 18 11.89 12.00 -13.59
CA ILE A 18 12.22 12.34 -12.20
C ILE A 18 13.58 13.05 -12.12
N PRO A 19 13.67 14.23 -11.46
CA PRO A 19 14.95 14.84 -11.16
C PRO A 19 15.86 13.90 -10.35
N GLY A 20 17.01 13.52 -10.91
CA GLY A 20 17.93 12.55 -10.30
C GLY A 20 17.49 11.09 -10.45
N GLY A 21 16.47 10.82 -11.26
CA GLY A 21 16.14 9.48 -11.71
C GLY A 21 17.25 8.88 -12.56
N GLU A 22 17.48 7.59 -12.42
CA GLU A 22 18.45 6.86 -13.22
C GLU A 22 17.86 5.52 -13.65
N ARG A 23 18.18 5.12 -14.88
CA ARG A 23 17.88 3.79 -15.38
C ARG A 23 18.84 2.80 -14.75
N ARG A 24 18.29 1.71 -14.20
CA ARG A 24 19.06 0.66 -13.53
C ARG A 24 18.80 -0.66 -14.21
N GLU A 25 19.81 -1.22 -14.86
CA GLU A 25 19.69 -2.49 -15.58
C GLU A 25 19.10 -3.62 -14.70
N PRO A 26 19.51 -3.83 -13.43
CA PRO A 26 18.92 -4.89 -12.61
C PRO A 26 17.44 -4.66 -12.28
N GLN A 27 16.99 -3.40 -12.24
CA GLN A 27 15.59 -3.04 -12.01
C GLN A 27 14.74 -3.39 -13.24
N GLU A 28 15.25 -3.08 -14.43
CA GLU A 28 14.59 -3.36 -15.71
C GLU A 28 14.53 -4.85 -16.00
N GLN A 29 15.61 -5.59 -15.75
CA GLN A 29 15.64 -7.05 -15.85
C GLN A 29 14.56 -7.69 -14.94
N MET A 30 14.46 -7.24 -13.69
CA MET A 30 13.42 -7.70 -12.77
C MET A 30 12.02 -7.33 -13.27
N ALA A 31 11.82 -6.11 -13.79
CA ALA A 31 10.53 -5.67 -14.31
C ALA A 31 10.07 -6.48 -15.53
N ALA A 32 10.99 -6.78 -16.45
CA ALA A 32 10.73 -7.64 -17.59
C ALA A 32 10.32 -9.05 -17.14
N ALA A 33 11.07 -9.65 -16.21
CA ALA A 33 10.78 -10.98 -15.68
C ALA A 33 9.41 -11.03 -14.97
N VAL A 34 9.06 -10.00 -14.17
CA VAL A 34 7.75 -9.91 -13.51
C VAL A 34 6.63 -9.77 -14.55
N ALA A 35 6.80 -8.94 -15.58
CA ALA A 35 5.80 -8.78 -16.64
C ALA A 35 5.54 -10.10 -17.40
N GLU A 36 6.60 -10.85 -17.70
CA GLU A 36 6.48 -12.17 -18.34
C GLU A 36 5.77 -13.18 -17.44
N ALA A 37 6.10 -13.21 -16.14
CA ALA A 37 5.47 -14.09 -15.17
C ALA A 37 3.96 -13.80 -15.05
N ILE A 38 3.57 -12.52 -14.95
CA ILE A 38 2.16 -12.09 -14.92
C ILE A 38 1.44 -12.42 -16.23
N GLY A 39 2.10 -12.23 -17.37
CA GLY A 39 1.54 -12.50 -18.70
C GLY A 39 1.32 -14.00 -18.95
N SER A 40 2.27 -14.84 -18.53
CA SER A 40 2.24 -16.29 -18.74
C SER A 40 1.61 -17.09 -17.60
N GLY A 41 1.25 -16.45 -16.48
CA GLY A 41 0.64 -17.12 -15.32
C GLY A 41 1.59 -18.06 -14.58
N ARG A 42 2.89 -17.78 -14.61
CA ARG A 42 3.93 -18.60 -13.98
C ARG A 42 4.46 -17.96 -12.71
N HIS A 43 5.04 -18.77 -11.82
CA HIS A 43 5.75 -18.27 -10.65
C HIS A 43 7.15 -17.76 -11.04
N LEU A 44 7.57 -16.66 -10.41
CA LEU A 44 8.91 -16.10 -10.52
C LEU A 44 9.52 -15.99 -9.13
N LEU A 45 10.74 -16.47 -8.99
CA LEU A 45 11.59 -16.18 -7.84
C LEU A 45 12.69 -15.21 -8.31
N ALA A 46 12.75 -14.03 -7.71
CA ALA A 46 13.73 -13.01 -8.04
C ALA A 46 14.44 -12.53 -6.78
N GLN A 47 15.77 -12.44 -6.84
CA GLN A 47 16.59 -11.81 -5.82
C GLN A 47 17.06 -10.46 -6.33
N ALA A 48 16.87 -9.42 -5.53
CA ALA A 48 17.37 -8.09 -5.86
C ALA A 48 18.00 -7.42 -4.62
N GLY A 49 19.15 -6.79 -4.84
CA GLY A 49 19.92 -6.09 -3.80
C GLY A 49 19.17 -4.90 -3.21
N THR A 50 19.55 -4.47 -2.01
CA THR A 50 19.06 -3.19 -1.45
C THR A 50 19.39 -2.04 -2.40
N GLY A 51 18.52 -1.04 -2.50
CA GLY A 51 18.72 0.09 -3.42
C GLY A 51 18.42 -0.18 -4.90
N THR A 52 18.19 -1.44 -5.33
CA THR A 52 17.87 -1.77 -6.75
C THR A 52 16.53 -1.22 -7.25
N GLY A 53 15.72 -0.55 -6.42
CA GLY A 53 14.39 -0.07 -6.84
C GLY A 53 13.36 -1.20 -7.01
N LYS A 54 13.48 -2.24 -6.17
CA LYS A 54 12.64 -3.45 -6.17
C LYS A 54 11.14 -3.16 -6.23
N SER A 55 10.67 -2.18 -5.46
CA SER A 55 9.26 -1.80 -5.42
C SER A 55 8.73 -1.50 -6.82
N PHE A 56 9.38 -0.60 -7.54
CA PHE A 56 8.92 -0.20 -8.88
C PHE A 56 9.08 -1.34 -9.88
N ALA A 57 10.13 -2.17 -9.72
CA ALA A 57 10.35 -3.33 -10.56
C ALA A 57 9.21 -4.35 -10.52
N TYR A 58 8.47 -4.50 -9.41
CA TYR A 58 7.27 -5.34 -9.39
C TYR A 58 5.95 -4.55 -9.54
N LEU A 59 5.88 -3.29 -9.12
CA LEU A 59 4.66 -2.49 -9.18
C LEU A 59 4.34 -2.04 -10.61
N VAL A 60 5.32 -1.50 -11.34
CA VAL A 60 5.12 -1.00 -12.71
C VAL A 60 4.58 -2.11 -13.63
N PRO A 61 5.20 -3.30 -13.74
CA PRO A 61 4.63 -4.36 -14.57
C PRO A 61 3.26 -4.85 -14.09
N ALA A 62 2.98 -4.85 -12.78
CA ALA A 62 1.67 -5.22 -12.26
C ALA A 62 0.57 -4.23 -12.68
N ILE A 63 0.84 -2.92 -12.58
CA ILE A 63 -0.09 -1.87 -12.99
C ILE A 63 -0.27 -1.88 -14.52
N VAL A 64 0.83 -1.98 -15.28
CA VAL A 64 0.81 -2.06 -16.75
C VAL A 64 0.09 -3.32 -17.25
N ALA A 65 0.10 -4.41 -16.48
CA ALA A 65 -0.69 -5.60 -16.81
C ALA A 65 -2.20 -5.35 -16.69
N GLY A 66 -2.63 -4.37 -15.89
CA GLY A 66 -4.05 -4.05 -15.70
C GLY A 66 -4.84 -5.13 -14.97
N LYS A 67 -4.16 -6.01 -14.25
CA LYS A 67 -4.78 -7.10 -13.48
C LYS A 67 -4.89 -6.70 -12.02
N ARG A 68 -5.97 -7.13 -11.36
CA ARG A 68 -6.08 -7.00 -9.91
C ARG A 68 -4.90 -7.72 -9.25
N THR A 69 -4.08 -6.97 -8.53
CA THR A 69 -2.82 -7.46 -7.97
C THR A 69 -2.83 -7.29 -6.45
N LEU A 70 -2.41 -8.34 -5.75
CA LEU A 70 -2.15 -8.30 -4.31
C LEU A 70 -0.64 -8.24 -4.08
N VAL A 71 -0.17 -7.21 -3.39
CA VAL A 71 1.24 -7.10 -2.96
C VAL A 71 1.30 -7.47 -1.48
N ALA A 72 1.94 -8.60 -1.18
CA ALA A 72 2.20 -9.01 0.20
C ALA A 72 3.63 -8.60 0.59
N THR A 73 3.76 -7.94 1.73
CA THR A 73 5.06 -7.52 2.29
C THR A 73 5.24 -8.11 3.70
N ALA A 74 6.48 -8.15 4.18
CA ALA A 74 6.80 -8.76 5.47
C ALA A 74 6.27 -7.95 6.67
N THR A 75 6.15 -6.63 6.56
CA THR A 75 5.80 -5.75 7.70
C THR A 75 4.82 -4.67 7.29
N LYS A 76 4.05 -4.16 8.27
CA LYS A 76 3.12 -3.04 8.07
C LYS A 76 3.85 -1.78 7.58
N ALA A 77 5.02 -1.49 8.15
CA ALA A 77 5.85 -0.36 7.73
C ALA A 77 6.20 -0.41 6.23
N LEU A 78 6.47 -1.60 5.68
CA LEU A 78 6.68 -1.76 4.24
C LEU A 78 5.39 -1.49 3.45
N GLN A 79 4.22 -1.94 3.93
CA GLN A 79 2.94 -1.61 3.29
C GLN A 79 2.68 -0.11 3.30
N ASP A 80 2.93 0.55 4.43
CA ASP A 80 2.73 1.99 4.61
C ASP A 80 3.68 2.78 3.71
N GLN A 81 4.92 2.31 3.53
CA GLN A 81 5.85 2.90 2.55
C GLN A 81 5.29 2.81 1.12
N LEU A 82 4.72 1.66 0.73
CA LEU A 82 4.12 1.54 -0.60
C LEU A 82 2.93 2.48 -0.75
N ALA A 83 2.05 2.54 0.24
CA ALA A 83 0.81 3.31 0.19
C ALA A 83 1.01 4.83 0.32
N GLY A 84 1.99 5.26 1.12
CA GLY A 84 2.25 6.67 1.38
C GLY A 84 3.26 7.32 0.44
N LYS A 85 4.03 6.52 -0.32
CA LYS A 85 5.07 7.02 -1.23
C LYS A 85 5.02 6.39 -2.60
N ASP A 86 5.25 5.08 -2.71
CA ASP A 86 5.52 4.44 -4.00
C ASP A 86 4.26 4.42 -4.91
N LEU A 87 3.09 4.08 -4.37
CA LEU A 87 1.82 4.01 -5.13
C LEU A 87 1.26 5.39 -5.48
N PRO A 88 1.21 6.39 -4.58
CA PRO A 88 0.85 7.76 -4.96
C PRO A 88 1.76 8.31 -6.06
N PHE A 89 3.09 8.10 -5.92
CA PHE A 89 4.06 8.52 -6.91
C PHE A 89 3.75 7.89 -8.28
N LEU A 90 3.52 6.58 -8.33
CA LEU A 90 3.18 5.89 -9.57
C LEU A 90 1.81 6.33 -10.12
N ALA A 91 0.84 6.67 -9.27
CA ALA A 91 -0.46 7.14 -9.71
C ALA A 91 -0.40 8.51 -10.40
N GLU A 92 0.55 9.35 -10.00
CA GLU A 92 0.79 10.67 -10.61
C GLU A 92 1.61 10.60 -11.89
N HIS A 93 2.63 9.74 -11.94
CA HIS A 93 3.63 9.75 -13.02
C HIS A 93 3.45 8.63 -14.05
N LEU A 94 2.72 7.57 -13.73
CA LEU A 94 2.45 6.53 -14.70
C LEU A 94 1.26 6.95 -15.57
N ASP A 95 1.43 6.92 -16.89
CA ASP A 95 0.38 7.17 -17.88
C ASP A 95 -0.65 6.02 -17.96
N ARG A 96 -1.13 5.58 -16.80
CA ARG A 96 -2.15 4.56 -16.63
C ARG A 96 -2.83 4.74 -15.28
N PRO A 97 -4.13 5.09 -15.24
CA PRO A 97 -4.86 5.21 -13.99
C PRO A 97 -5.00 3.84 -13.32
N PHE A 98 -4.85 3.82 -12.00
CA PHE A 98 -5.12 2.66 -11.15
C PHE A 98 -5.58 3.10 -9.76
N GLU A 99 -6.28 2.21 -9.08
CA GLU A 99 -6.70 2.38 -7.69
C GLU A 99 -5.92 1.40 -6.80
N PHE A 100 -5.69 1.79 -5.55
CA PHE A 100 -5.07 0.93 -4.56
C PHE A 100 -5.73 1.10 -3.19
N ALA A 101 -5.61 0.07 -2.36
CA ALA A 101 -6.07 0.09 -0.98
C ALA A 101 -5.10 -0.73 -0.11
N VAL A 102 -4.98 -0.36 1.16
CA VAL A 102 -4.15 -1.07 2.13
C VAL A 102 -5.02 -2.04 2.92
N LEU A 103 -4.58 -3.29 3.01
CA LEU A 103 -5.30 -4.35 3.72
C LEU A 103 -4.52 -4.78 4.96
N LYS A 104 -5.00 -4.37 6.15
CA LYS A 104 -4.46 -4.80 7.45
C LYS A 104 -5.45 -5.70 8.19
N GLY A 105 -4.99 -6.38 9.24
CA GLY A 105 -5.87 -7.12 10.14
C GLY A 105 -6.84 -6.18 10.87
N ARG A 106 -8.05 -6.65 11.20
CA ARG A 106 -9.13 -5.85 11.81
C ARG A 106 -8.72 -5.06 13.06
N SER A 107 -7.78 -5.58 13.85
CA SER A 107 -7.24 -4.92 15.05
C SER A 107 -6.45 -3.64 14.77
N ASN A 108 -6.17 -3.32 13.51
CA ASN A 108 -5.54 -2.06 13.11
C ASN A 108 -6.56 -0.98 12.77
N TYR A 109 -7.85 -1.29 12.75
CA TYR A 109 -8.90 -0.33 12.43
C TYR A 109 -9.76 -0.05 13.65
N VAL A 110 -10.23 1.20 13.76
CA VAL A 110 -11.19 1.59 14.78
C VAL A 110 -12.53 0.90 14.58
N CYS A 111 -13.06 0.34 15.66
CA CYS A 111 -14.38 -0.28 15.63
C CYS A 111 -15.45 0.78 15.86
N ARG A 112 -16.15 1.18 14.79
CA ARG A 112 -17.24 2.17 14.85
C ARG A 112 -18.37 1.76 15.82
N GLN A 113 -18.67 0.47 15.89
CA GLN A 113 -19.65 -0.07 16.84
C GLN A 113 -19.21 0.18 18.30
N ARG A 114 -17.95 -0.14 18.65
CA ARG A 114 -17.43 0.11 20.00
C ARG A 114 -17.43 1.59 20.36
N ILE A 115 -17.13 2.48 19.40
CA ILE A 115 -17.21 3.93 19.59
C ILE A 115 -18.65 4.37 19.91
N ALA A 116 -19.65 3.80 19.23
CA ALA A 116 -21.06 4.10 19.48
C ALA A 116 -21.52 3.58 20.85
N GLU A 117 -21.13 2.35 21.23
CA GLU A 117 -21.44 1.74 22.54
C GLU A 117 -20.91 2.59 23.70
N ILE A 118 -19.67 3.07 23.62
CA ILE A 118 -19.06 3.98 24.61
C ILE A 118 -19.78 5.34 24.69
N SER A 119 -20.46 5.75 23.62
CA SER A 119 -21.15 7.05 23.54
C SER A 119 -22.61 6.99 24.00
N GLY A 120 -23.26 5.83 23.90
CA GLY A 120 -24.69 5.65 24.15
C GLY A 120 -25.11 5.43 25.61
N GLY A 121 -24.19 5.50 26.58
CA GLY A 121 -24.50 5.33 28.00
C GLY A 121 -24.98 3.92 28.42
N ALA A 122 -25.06 2.96 27.48
CA ALA A 122 -25.47 1.60 27.74
C ALA A 122 -24.28 0.76 28.26
N GLN A 123 -24.19 0.68 29.59
CA GLN A 123 -23.64 -0.44 30.35
C GLN A 123 -22.22 -0.91 29.97
N LEU A 124 -21.24 -0.11 30.40
CA LEU A 124 -19.79 -0.34 30.27
C LEU A 124 -19.23 -1.48 31.16
N SER A 125 -20.04 -2.42 31.66
CA SER A 125 -19.58 -3.40 32.65
C SER A 125 -19.05 -4.73 32.10
N LEU A 126 -19.01 -4.96 30.78
CA LEU A 126 -18.72 -6.32 30.27
C LEU A 126 -17.29 -6.58 29.78
N ASP A 127 -16.48 -5.57 29.44
CA ASP A 127 -15.16 -5.81 28.82
C ASP A 127 -13.95 -5.15 29.51
N GLY A 128 -14.10 -4.34 30.56
CA GLY A 128 -12.99 -3.77 31.36
C GLY A 128 -11.96 -2.90 30.59
N LEU A 129 -12.15 -2.67 29.30
CA LEU A 129 -11.30 -1.82 28.46
C LEU A 129 -11.61 -0.33 28.64
N ALA A 130 -12.87 0.03 28.90
CA ALA A 130 -13.27 1.40 29.18
C ALA A 130 -12.73 1.90 30.53
N ASP A 131 -12.40 0.99 31.46
CA ASP A 131 -11.80 1.33 32.75
C ASP A 131 -10.32 1.76 32.64
N ARG A 132 -9.68 1.54 31.47
CA ARG A 132 -8.27 1.88 31.25
C ARG A 132 -8.05 3.22 30.54
N ALA A 133 -9.07 3.80 29.94
CA ALA A 133 -8.97 5.02 29.15
C ALA A 133 -9.73 6.15 29.84
N SER A 134 -9.07 7.30 29.99
CA SER A 134 -9.68 8.51 30.53
C SER A 134 -10.79 9.03 29.60
N PRO A 135 -11.79 9.75 30.15
CA PRO A 135 -12.85 10.38 29.34
C PRO A 135 -12.32 11.30 28.24
N SER A 136 -11.17 11.95 28.45
CA SER A 136 -10.50 12.77 27.45
C SER A 136 -9.92 11.94 26.31
N GLU A 137 -9.25 10.83 26.58
CA GLU A 137 -8.73 9.91 25.55
C GLU A 137 -9.86 9.33 24.69
N LEU A 138 -10.98 8.95 25.31
CA LEU A 138 -12.15 8.46 24.58
C LEU A 138 -12.76 9.55 23.69
N SER A 139 -12.76 10.81 24.14
CA SER A 139 -13.26 11.94 23.35
C SER A 139 -12.34 12.23 22.16
N THR A 140 -11.02 12.20 22.36
CA THR A 140 -10.04 12.33 21.27
C THR A 140 -10.20 11.23 20.22
N LEU A 141 -10.30 9.98 20.66
CA LEU A 141 -10.47 8.84 19.76
C LEU A 141 -11.77 8.95 18.94
N LYS A 142 -12.86 9.43 19.54
CA LYS A 142 -14.13 9.70 18.85
C LYS A 142 -13.99 10.74 17.75
N LEU A 143 -13.37 11.87 18.07
CA LEU A 143 -13.15 12.95 17.11
C LEU A 143 -12.30 12.47 15.94
N TRP A 144 -11.19 11.79 16.23
CA TRP A 144 -10.32 11.22 15.21
C TRP A 144 -11.03 10.18 14.34
N ALA A 145 -11.79 9.26 14.95
CA ALA A 145 -12.52 8.23 14.22
C ALA A 145 -13.60 8.79 13.28
N ALA A 146 -14.11 9.99 13.56
CA ALA A 146 -15.05 10.70 12.70
C ALA A 146 -14.35 11.43 11.54
N SER A 147 -13.09 11.82 11.68
CA SER A 147 -12.32 12.52 10.65
C SER A 147 -11.40 11.61 9.81
N SER A 148 -11.05 10.43 10.31
CA SER A 148 -10.14 9.50 9.64
C SER A 148 -10.79 8.91 8.37
N PRO A 149 -10.12 9.00 7.19
CA PRO A 149 -10.63 8.44 5.95
C PRO A 149 -10.75 6.91 5.97
N THR A 150 -9.86 6.22 6.68
CA THR A 150 -9.76 4.75 6.66
C THR A 150 -10.09 4.08 8.00
N GLY A 151 -9.98 4.83 9.09
CA GLY A 151 -10.04 4.31 10.46
C GLY A 151 -8.78 3.55 10.89
N ASP A 152 -7.70 3.59 10.12
CA ASP A 152 -6.44 2.90 10.41
C ASP A 152 -5.70 3.59 11.55
N ARG A 153 -5.35 2.84 12.60
CA ARG A 153 -4.59 3.33 13.76
C ARG A 153 -3.24 3.98 13.38
N ALA A 154 -2.69 3.70 12.20
CA ALA A 154 -1.49 4.40 11.73
C ALA A 154 -1.71 5.91 11.48
N GLU A 155 -2.97 6.36 11.36
CA GLU A 155 -3.37 7.76 11.21
C GLU A 155 -3.68 8.45 12.56
N LEU A 156 -3.63 7.71 13.67
CA LEU A 156 -3.90 8.19 15.04
C LEU A 156 -2.59 8.61 15.72
#